data_AF-A0A7S2TND7-F1
#
_entry.id   AF-A0A7S2TND7-F1
#
_cell.length_a   1.000
_cell.length_b   1.000
_cell.length_c   1.000
_cell.angle_alpha   90.00
_cell.angle_beta   90.00
_cell.angle_gamma   90.00
#
_symmetry.space_group_name_H-M   'P 1'
#
loop_
_entity.id
_entity.type
_entity.pdbx_description
1 polymer ?
#
loop_
_entity_poly.entity_id
_entity_poly.type
_entity_poly.pdbx_seq_one_letter_code
_entity_poly.pdbx_strand_id
1 'polypeptide(L)'
;VEFAMMRVYHSYGAPDENAPSTIRNARAAGINHVDGYIYPCVKCGNPAGQVKDALNALESAGVKIDRLWYDIEGSWPSDKSANQAFMKELVDAGIAQGIAAGVYSNWNSWSEIMGESYDYPSSKGLPIWYPHYDGSPSFSDFQNFGGWGSPMIKQYLGDKSSCGAGVDYNYMPGGVFNGSVQPPLSSLPSGVLPSPPPANWSGNDTTASLPAGAIFNITSNGCSWAAYKQCDSRWANEPLGTSTSNTICRAGCAMSSVAMYLTTRGHSMNPSELNKWLNAHGGYAQSDLLVWSAVDSAFGVSYQGQQTSVDVETLQKGLSACHGIIANVHNGAHWVLLTGYAGNDEFYVNDPGFSTTKYAHSEMVRFAVYH
;
A
#
# COMPACT_ATOMS: atom_id res chain seq x y z
N VAL A 1 -13.79 14.24 -7.13
CA VAL A 1 -13.04 14.23 -5.86
C VAL A 1 -13.03 12.79 -5.40
N GLU A 2 -11.86 12.14 -5.41
CA GLU A 2 -11.73 10.72 -5.02
C GLU A 2 -11.57 10.59 -3.50
N PHE A 3 -11.04 11.63 -2.85
CA PHE A 3 -10.86 11.68 -1.41
C PHE A 3 -10.93 13.07 -0.83
N ALA A 4 -11.17 13.14 0.48
CA ALA A 4 -11.15 14.37 1.27
C ALA A 4 -10.42 14.14 2.61
N MET A 5 -9.69 15.15 3.07
CA MET A 5 -9.03 15.17 4.38
C MET A 5 -9.51 16.41 5.12
N MET A 6 -10.06 16.24 6.32
CA MET A 6 -10.60 17.35 7.10
C MET A 6 -9.84 17.51 8.39
N ARG A 7 -9.70 18.75 8.87
CA ARG A 7 -9.16 18.96 10.21
C ARG A 7 -10.13 18.37 11.22
N VAL A 8 -9.61 17.58 12.15
CA VAL A 8 -10.40 16.97 13.24
C VAL A 8 -9.95 17.47 14.61
N TYR A 9 -8.81 18.13 14.69
CA TYR A 9 -8.29 18.71 15.93
C TYR A 9 -7.42 19.93 15.66
N HIS A 10 -7.55 20.94 16.51
CA HIS A 10 -6.89 22.23 16.36
C HIS A 10 -5.60 22.33 17.17
N SER A 11 -4.68 23.16 16.68
CA SER A 11 -3.43 23.53 17.37
C SER A 11 -3.62 24.37 18.63
N TYR A 12 -4.86 24.74 18.96
CA TYR A 12 -5.21 25.33 20.25
C TYR A 12 -5.72 24.30 21.28
N GLY A 13 -5.80 23.02 20.93
CA GLY A 13 -6.07 21.93 21.88
C GLY A 13 -7.55 21.53 22.02
N ALA A 14 -8.30 21.48 20.91
CA ALA A 14 -9.67 20.99 20.92
C ALA A 14 -10.05 20.28 19.60
N PRO A 15 -11.02 19.34 19.63
CA PRO A 15 -11.63 18.79 18.43
C PRO A 15 -12.26 19.87 17.54
N ASP A 16 -12.23 19.71 16.23
CA ASP A 16 -12.87 20.64 15.28
C ASP A 16 -14.38 20.34 15.18
N GLU A 17 -15.21 21.26 15.67
CA GLU A 17 -16.67 21.11 15.72
C GLU A 17 -17.33 21.01 14.33
N ASN A 18 -16.64 21.47 13.27
CA ASN A 18 -17.15 21.38 11.90
C ASN A 18 -16.81 20.04 11.24
N ALA A 19 -15.90 19.25 11.82
CA ALA A 19 -15.45 18.00 11.23
C ALA A 19 -16.61 17.01 11.01
N PRO A 20 -17.52 16.76 11.99
CA PRO A 20 -18.57 15.77 11.79
C PRO A 20 -19.55 16.11 10.66
N SER A 21 -19.96 17.37 10.53
CA SER A 21 -20.82 17.80 9.42
C SER A 21 -20.10 17.67 8.08
N THR A 22 -18.81 18.04 8.02
CA THR A 22 -18.04 17.98 6.78
C THR A 22 -17.82 16.52 6.34
N ILE A 23 -17.52 15.62 7.29
CA ILE A 23 -17.40 14.18 7.04
C ILE A 23 -18.70 13.59 6.50
N ARG A 24 -19.85 13.89 7.15
CA ARG A 24 -21.15 13.43 6.65
C ARG A 24 -21.44 13.90 5.24
N ASN A 25 -21.17 15.17 4.94
CA ASN A 25 -21.40 15.74 3.63
C ASN A 25 -20.49 15.12 2.57
N ALA A 26 -19.21 14.89 2.88
CA ALA A 26 -18.27 14.22 1.98
C ALA A 26 -18.75 12.79 1.63
N ARG A 27 -19.14 12.01 2.65
CA ARG A 27 -19.69 10.66 2.45
C ARG A 27 -21.00 10.68 1.66
N ALA A 28 -21.92 11.59 1.97
CA ALA A 28 -23.19 11.74 1.25
C ALA A 28 -22.99 12.15 -0.22
N ALA A 29 -21.90 12.86 -0.54
CA ALA A 29 -21.50 13.20 -1.90
C ALA A 29 -20.83 12.04 -2.66
N GLY A 30 -20.73 10.85 -2.05
CA GLY A 30 -20.12 9.67 -2.69
C GLY A 30 -18.60 9.64 -2.64
N ILE A 31 -17.97 10.44 -1.77
CA ILE A 31 -16.52 10.38 -1.55
C ILE A 31 -16.23 9.14 -0.68
N ASN A 32 -15.67 8.13 -1.33
CA ASN A 32 -15.40 6.82 -0.72
C ASN A 32 -14.23 6.85 0.27
N HIS A 33 -13.47 7.94 0.30
CA HIS A 33 -12.29 8.05 1.12
C HIS A 33 -12.25 9.37 1.88
N VAL A 34 -12.41 9.28 3.20
CA VAL A 34 -12.55 10.45 4.05
C VAL A 34 -11.63 10.31 5.25
N ASP A 35 -10.60 11.13 5.27
CA ASP A 35 -9.56 11.17 6.29
C ASP A 35 -9.75 12.37 7.22
N GLY A 36 -9.07 12.29 8.36
CA GLY A 36 -8.91 13.40 9.29
C GLY A 36 -7.45 13.82 9.40
N TYR A 37 -7.18 15.07 9.78
CA TYR A 37 -5.86 15.49 10.24
C TYR A 37 -5.94 16.24 11.56
N ILE A 38 -4.96 16.00 12.44
CA ILE A 38 -4.75 16.76 13.67
C ILE A 38 -3.65 17.76 13.37
N TYR A 39 -3.92 19.04 13.64
CA TYR A 39 -2.86 20.03 13.79
C TYR A 39 -2.48 20.10 15.26
N PRO A 40 -1.36 19.49 15.72
CA PRO A 40 -1.15 19.25 17.14
C PRO A 40 -0.95 20.54 17.93
N CYS A 41 -1.56 20.63 19.11
CA CYS A 41 -1.24 21.66 20.08
C CYS A 41 0.04 21.29 20.83
N VAL A 42 1.20 21.61 20.27
CA VAL A 42 2.50 21.26 20.87
C VAL A 42 2.64 21.84 22.29
N LYS A 43 2.25 23.11 22.48
CA LYS A 43 2.28 23.80 23.77
C LYS A 43 1.32 23.23 24.82
N CYS A 44 0.26 22.54 24.40
CA CYS A 44 -0.70 21.93 25.33
C CYS A 44 -0.13 20.65 25.96
N GLY A 45 0.87 20.02 25.34
CA GLY A 45 1.34 18.69 25.72
C GLY A 45 0.28 17.61 25.50
N ASN A 46 0.40 16.49 26.23
CA ASN A 46 -0.51 15.34 26.17
C ASN A 46 -0.82 14.85 24.74
N PRO A 47 0.18 14.47 23.94
CA PRO A 47 0.00 14.11 22.52
C PRO A 47 -1.01 12.97 22.34
N ALA A 48 -0.89 11.93 23.19
CA ALA A 48 -1.81 10.80 23.15
C ALA A 48 -3.27 11.19 23.48
N GLY A 49 -3.47 12.18 24.35
CA GLY A 49 -4.78 12.75 24.64
C GLY A 49 -5.38 13.44 23.43
N GLN A 50 -4.60 14.22 22.67
CA GLN A 50 -5.09 14.92 21.48
C GLN A 50 -5.63 13.94 20.42
N VAL A 51 -4.94 12.81 20.22
CA VAL A 51 -5.42 11.73 19.33
C VAL A 51 -6.75 11.15 19.82
N LYS A 52 -6.83 10.83 21.11
CA LYS A 52 -8.05 10.26 21.71
C LYS A 52 -9.22 11.23 21.65
N ASP A 53 -9.00 12.49 22.00
CA ASP A 53 -10.04 13.52 22.02
C ASP A 53 -10.62 13.74 20.62
N ALA A 54 -9.78 13.78 19.59
CA ALA A 54 -10.21 13.86 18.20
C ALA A 54 -11.09 12.67 17.80
N LEU A 55 -10.63 11.44 18.05
CA LEU A 55 -11.35 10.22 17.67
C LEU A 55 -12.66 10.05 18.47
N ASN A 56 -12.64 10.34 19.77
CA ASN A 56 -13.82 10.27 20.63
C ASN A 56 -14.89 11.29 20.20
N ALA A 57 -14.50 12.49 19.77
CA ALA A 57 -15.44 13.49 19.27
C ALA A 57 -16.12 13.03 17.98
N LEU A 58 -15.39 12.40 17.06
CA LEU A 58 -15.93 11.81 15.85
C LEU A 58 -16.88 10.65 16.14
N GLU A 59 -16.47 9.73 17.03
CA GLU A 59 -17.28 8.59 17.44
C GLU A 59 -18.58 9.04 18.11
N SER A 60 -18.50 10.00 19.03
CA SER A 60 -19.67 10.59 19.72
C SER A 60 -20.64 11.25 18.74
N ALA A 61 -20.12 11.80 17.63
CA ALA A 61 -20.93 12.38 16.56
C ALA A 61 -21.44 11.36 15.52
N GLY A 62 -21.11 10.07 15.69
CA GLY A 62 -21.53 8.97 14.82
C GLY A 62 -20.86 8.97 13.45
N VAL A 63 -19.64 9.52 13.35
CA VAL A 63 -18.89 9.58 12.08
C VAL A 63 -17.55 8.85 12.21
N LYS A 64 -17.00 8.42 11.07
CA LYS A 64 -15.70 7.72 11.00
C LYS A 64 -14.84 8.31 9.90
N ILE A 65 -13.53 8.27 10.12
CA ILE A 65 -12.48 8.57 9.14
C ILE A 65 -11.70 7.29 8.82
N ASP A 66 -11.07 7.25 7.66
CA ASP A 66 -10.29 6.09 7.20
C ASP A 66 -8.85 6.14 7.73
N ARG A 67 -8.25 7.33 7.75
CA ARG A 67 -6.90 7.59 8.28
C ARG A 67 -6.81 8.95 8.99
N LEU A 68 -5.90 9.02 9.95
CA LEU A 68 -5.54 10.22 10.72
C LEU A 68 -4.14 10.72 10.33
N TRP A 69 -4.04 11.95 9.84
CA TRP A 69 -2.76 12.58 9.51
C TRP A 69 -2.28 13.48 10.64
N TYR A 70 -1.00 13.38 11.00
CA TYR A 70 -0.34 14.31 11.90
C TYR A 70 0.27 15.44 11.09
N ASP A 71 -0.31 16.62 11.21
CA ASP A 71 0.13 17.83 10.51
C ASP A 71 1.30 18.47 11.26
N ILE A 72 2.52 18.20 10.81
CA ILE A 72 3.78 18.61 11.44
C ILE A 72 4.38 19.77 10.64
N GLU A 73 3.88 20.95 10.94
CA GLU A 73 4.37 22.20 10.36
C GLU A 73 4.25 23.39 11.33
N GLY A 74 4.68 24.57 10.88
CA GLY A 74 4.58 25.81 11.63
C GLY A 74 5.60 25.91 12.77
N SER A 75 5.23 26.61 13.83
CA SER A 75 6.15 26.93 14.91
C SER A 75 6.23 25.82 15.96
N TRP A 76 7.39 25.19 16.07
CA TRP A 76 7.72 24.21 17.11
C TRP A 76 8.87 24.71 17.98
N PRO A 77 9.02 24.20 19.22
CA PRO A 77 10.22 24.41 20.02
C PRO A 77 11.48 23.92 19.29
N SER A 78 12.63 24.53 19.56
CA SER A 78 13.91 24.14 18.93
C SER A 78 14.49 22.82 19.46
N ASP A 79 13.94 22.29 20.57
CA ASP A 79 14.36 21.02 21.15
C ASP A 79 13.81 19.85 20.33
N LYS A 80 14.64 19.38 19.39
CA LYS A 80 14.33 18.23 18.53
C LYS A 80 14.04 16.97 19.33
N SER A 81 14.71 16.72 20.45
CA SER A 81 14.48 15.50 21.23
C SER A 81 13.10 15.51 21.88
N ALA A 82 12.67 16.67 22.39
CA ALA A 82 11.32 16.85 22.90
C ALA A 82 10.26 16.71 21.79
N ASN A 83 10.52 17.28 20.61
CA ASN A 83 9.62 17.16 19.45
C ASN A 83 9.47 15.71 18.98
N GLN A 84 10.58 14.96 18.93
CA GLN A 84 10.58 13.52 18.60
C GLN A 84 9.81 12.69 19.64
N ALA A 85 9.94 12.99 20.93
CA ALA A 85 9.16 12.33 21.97
C ALA A 85 7.66 12.62 21.81
N PHE A 86 7.30 13.88 21.54
CA PHE A 86 5.93 14.30 21.26
C PHE A 86 5.36 13.54 20.04
N MET A 87 6.11 13.48 18.95
CA MET A 87 5.71 12.77 17.73
C MET A 87 5.52 11.28 17.97
N LYS A 88 6.45 10.66 18.70
CA LYS A 88 6.36 9.25 19.09
C LYS A 88 5.05 8.95 19.83
N GLU A 89 4.66 9.80 20.78
CA GLU A 89 3.41 9.63 21.53
C GLU A 89 2.16 9.81 20.67
N LEU A 90 2.16 10.73 19.69
CA LEU A 90 1.08 10.80 18.68
C LEU A 90 0.96 9.47 17.93
N VAL A 91 2.07 8.99 17.37
CA VAL A 91 2.11 7.76 16.56
C VAL A 91 1.65 6.55 17.38
N ASP A 92 2.20 6.37 18.58
CA ASP A 92 1.82 5.27 19.47
C ASP A 92 0.35 5.33 19.87
N ALA A 93 -0.21 6.52 20.09
CA ALA A 93 -1.62 6.67 20.38
C ALA A 93 -2.50 6.28 19.19
N GLY A 94 -2.14 6.69 17.97
CA GLY A 94 -2.86 6.25 16.76
C GLY A 94 -2.84 4.73 16.60
N ILE A 95 -1.67 4.11 16.76
CA ILE A 95 -1.52 2.64 16.73
C ILE A 95 -2.38 1.98 17.81
N ALA A 96 -2.37 2.49 19.04
CA ALA A 96 -3.15 1.96 20.15
C ALA A 96 -4.67 2.11 19.96
N GLN A 97 -5.11 3.10 19.19
CA GLN A 97 -6.52 3.29 18.81
C GLN A 97 -6.91 2.46 17.57
N GLY A 98 -5.96 1.76 16.94
CA GLY A 98 -6.19 0.97 15.73
C GLY A 98 -6.54 1.83 14.51
N ILE A 99 -6.26 3.13 14.53
CA ILE A 99 -6.50 4.03 13.39
C ILE A 99 -5.29 3.98 12.45
N ALA A 100 -5.53 3.91 11.14
CA ALA A 100 -4.46 4.12 10.18
C ALA A 100 -3.94 5.55 10.32
N ALA A 101 -2.64 5.73 10.44
CA ALA A 101 -2.04 7.06 10.64
C ALA A 101 -1.05 7.42 9.54
N GLY A 102 -0.85 8.71 9.28
CA GLY A 102 0.16 9.23 8.36
C GLY A 102 0.76 10.53 8.88
N VAL A 103 1.79 11.03 8.22
CA VAL A 103 2.43 12.31 8.55
C VAL A 103 2.21 13.28 7.42
N TYR A 104 1.91 14.53 7.74
CA TYR A 104 2.01 15.64 6.82
C TYR A 104 3.20 16.53 7.19
N SER A 105 4.15 16.70 6.27
CA SER A 105 5.33 17.56 6.41
C SER A 105 6.08 17.64 5.08
N ASN A 106 6.94 18.65 4.92
CA ASN A 106 7.97 18.70 3.88
C ASN A 106 9.38 18.50 4.47
N TRP A 107 10.40 18.37 3.61
CA TRP A 107 11.80 18.15 4.00
C TRP A 107 12.34 19.27 4.91
N ASN A 108 12.04 20.54 4.62
CA ASN A 108 12.52 21.68 5.41
C ASN A 108 11.95 21.65 6.83
N SER A 109 10.61 21.57 6.95
CA SER A 109 9.92 21.54 8.24
C SER A 109 10.33 20.32 9.05
N TRP A 110 10.44 19.14 8.44
CA TRP A 110 10.88 17.93 9.16
C TRP A 110 12.31 18.08 9.68
N SER A 111 13.22 18.59 8.86
CA SER A 111 14.63 18.77 9.23
C SER A 111 14.81 19.79 10.36
N GLU A 112 14.01 20.85 10.36
CA GLU A 112 14.01 21.87 11.40
C GLU A 112 13.38 21.36 12.71
N ILE A 113 12.21 20.73 12.63
CA ILE A 113 11.40 20.36 13.80
C ILE A 113 11.90 19.05 14.43
N MET A 114 12.07 18.01 13.62
CA MET A 114 12.38 16.65 14.07
C MET A 114 13.87 16.32 13.91
N GLY A 115 14.52 16.90 12.92
CA GLY A 115 15.83 16.45 12.43
C GLY A 115 15.66 15.46 11.28
N GLU A 116 16.44 15.67 10.21
CA GLU A 116 16.30 14.99 8.92
C GLU A 116 16.28 13.45 9.02
N SER A 117 17.10 12.90 9.93
CA SER A 117 17.28 11.46 10.11
C SER A 117 16.26 10.79 11.06
N TYR A 118 15.37 11.55 11.69
CA TYR A 118 14.36 10.96 12.57
C TYR A 118 13.30 10.21 11.74
N ASP A 119 13.29 8.89 11.87
CA ASP A 119 12.54 7.96 11.01
C ASP A 119 11.46 7.18 11.77
N TYR A 120 11.20 7.50 13.04
CA TYR A 120 10.28 6.70 13.84
C TYR A 120 8.89 6.51 13.19
N PRO A 121 8.20 7.55 12.65
CA PRO A 121 6.91 7.35 12.00
C PRO A 121 7.01 6.44 10.76
N SER A 122 8.00 6.64 9.89
CA SER A 122 8.17 5.83 8.68
C SER A 122 8.58 4.39 9.00
N SER A 123 9.40 4.16 10.03
CA SER A 123 9.75 2.84 10.54
C SER A 123 8.55 2.09 11.15
N LYS A 124 7.48 2.81 11.51
CA LYS A 124 6.17 2.26 11.89
C LYS A 124 5.20 2.12 10.72
N GLY A 125 5.66 2.41 9.50
CA GLY A 125 4.88 2.31 8.28
C GLY A 125 4.06 3.54 7.94
N LEU A 126 4.07 4.60 8.75
CA LEU A 126 3.23 5.77 8.45
C LEU A 126 3.68 6.38 7.12
N PRO A 127 2.79 6.59 6.14
CA PRO A 127 3.12 7.25 4.89
C PRO A 127 3.27 8.76 5.07
N ILE A 128 3.85 9.41 4.07
CA ILE A 128 4.02 10.88 4.02
C ILE A 128 3.07 11.52 3.00
N TRP A 129 2.39 12.56 3.46
CA TRP A 129 1.67 13.55 2.67
C TRP A 129 2.52 14.83 2.68
N TYR A 130 3.08 15.26 1.54
CA TYR A 130 3.99 16.42 1.54
C TYR A 130 3.41 17.62 0.79
N PRO A 131 3.60 18.85 1.29
CA PRO A 131 3.24 20.05 0.54
C PRO A 131 4.40 20.50 -0.36
N HIS A 132 4.07 20.82 -1.61
CA HIS A 132 4.88 21.70 -2.45
C HIS A 132 3.97 22.33 -3.51
N TYR A 133 3.73 23.64 -3.36
CA TYR A 133 2.71 24.39 -4.12
C TYR A 133 3.19 24.84 -5.51
N ASP A 134 3.67 23.89 -6.30
CA ASP A 134 4.19 24.11 -7.65
C ASP A 134 3.12 24.00 -8.75
N GLY A 135 1.88 23.64 -8.38
CA GLY A 135 0.80 23.39 -9.33
C GLY A 135 0.93 22.06 -10.08
N SER A 136 1.90 21.21 -9.76
CA SER A 136 2.16 19.93 -10.43
C SER A 136 1.61 18.75 -9.62
N PRO A 137 0.59 18.04 -10.12
CA PRO A 137 0.07 16.82 -9.50
C PRO A 137 0.98 15.62 -9.83
N SER A 138 2.21 15.66 -9.33
CA SER A 138 3.26 14.66 -9.55
C SER A 138 4.17 14.56 -8.33
N PHE A 139 4.91 13.47 -8.19
CA PHE A 139 5.92 13.30 -7.12
C PHE A 139 7.36 13.48 -7.59
N SER A 140 7.55 13.98 -8.82
CA SER A 140 8.88 14.14 -9.44
C SER A 140 9.83 15.06 -8.66
N ASP A 141 9.27 15.91 -7.82
CA ASP A 141 9.95 16.90 -6.97
C ASP A 141 10.14 16.42 -5.52
N PHE A 142 9.68 15.22 -5.17
CA PHE A 142 9.82 14.70 -3.82
C PHE A 142 11.29 14.47 -3.46
N GLN A 143 11.68 14.93 -2.28
CA GLN A 143 12.98 14.69 -1.67
C GLN A 143 12.81 13.72 -0.51
N ASN A 144 13.74 12.77 -0.36
CA ASN A 144 13.71 11.83 0.75
C ASN A 144 14.03 12.54 2.08
N PHE A 145 13.26 12.24 3.14
CA PHE A 145 13.52 12.65 4.53
C PHE A 145 12.85 11.69 5.49
N GLY A 146 13.28 11.65 6.75
CA GLY A 146 12.56 10.96 7.82
C GLY A 146 12.29 9.48 7.54
N GLY A 147 13.13 8.83 6.73
CA GLY A 147 12.98 7.44 6.27
C GLY A 147 12.02 7.23 5.10
N TRP A 148 11.34 8.27 4.60
CA TRP A 148 10.49 8.18 3.41
C TRP A 148 11.31 8.30 2.12
N GLY A 149 11.27 7.24 1.32
CA GLY A 149 11.82 7.22 -0.05
C GLY A 149 10.79 7.57 -1.14
N SER A 150 9.51 7.64 -0.79
CA SER A 150 8.44 8.04 -1.71
C SER A 150 7.22 8.56 -0.93
N PRO A 151 6.44 9.50 -1.49
CA PRO A 151 5.25 10.01 -0.86
C PRO A 151 4.00 9.25 -1.27
N MET A 152 2.97 9.32 -0.41
CA MET A 152 1.62 8.83 -0.72
C MET A 152 0.72 9.92 -1.29
N ILE A 153 0.85 11.14 -0.78
CA ILE A 153 0.03 12.30 -1.19
C ILE A 153 0.94 13.51 -1.36
N LYS A 154 0.63 14.37 -2.32
CA LYS A 154 1.19 15.71 -2.45
C LYS A 154 0.09 16.75 -2.33
N GLN A 155 0.24 17.76 -1.49
CA GLN A 155 -0.55 18.99 -1.59
C GLN A 155 0.14 19.94 -2.57
N TYR A 156 -0.49 20.19 -3.72
CA TYR A 156 0.15 20.91 -4.84
C TYR A 156 -0.47 22.27 -5.14
N LEU A 157 -1.65 22.56 -4.59
CA LEU A 157 -2.26 23.90 -4.60
C LEU A 157 -2.92 24.19 -3.25
N GLY A 158 -2.46 25.23 -2.57
CA GLY A 158 -3.10 25.76 -1.37
C GLY A 158 -4.04 26.94 -1.64
N ASP A 159 -4.85 27.28 -0.64
CA ASP A 159 -5.68 28.50 -0.56
C ASP A 159 -6.62 28.68 -1.76
N LYS A 160 -7.22 27.59 -2.23
CA LYS A 160 -8.16 27.64 -3.35
C LYS A 160 -9.59 27.71 -2.85
N SER A 161 -10.47 28.13 -3.76
CA SER A 161 -11.91 28.06 -3.58
C SER A 161 -12.50 27.18 -4.67
N SER A 162 -13.39 26.27 -4.29
CA SER A 162 -14.12 25.42 -5.22
C SER A 162 -15.52 25.17 -4.68
N CYS A 163 -16.53 25.34 -5.54
CA CYS A 163 -17.95 25.16 -5.17
C CYS A 163 -18.37 25.89 -3.88
N GLY A 164 -17.80 27.06 -3.58
CA GLY A 164 -18.11 27.85 -2.39
C GLY A 164 -17.39 27.42 -1.10
N ALA A 165 -16.50 26.44 -1.16
CA ALA A 165 -15.66 25.99 -0.04
C ALA A 165 -14.19 26.40 -0.25
N GLY A 166 -13.49 26.71 0.84
CA GLY A 166 -12.02 26.78 0.85
C GLY A 166 -11.45 25.37 0.78
N VAL A 167 -10.54 25.12 -0.15
CA VAL A 167 -9.97 23.80 -0.42
C VAL A 167 -8.49 23.89 -0.78
N ASP A 168 -7.75 22.85 -0.40
CA ASP A 168 -6.41 22.58 -0.92
C ASP A 168 -6.47 21.36 -1.83
N TYR A 169 -5.80 21.44 -2.99
CA TYR A 169 -5.77 20.33 -3.93
C TYR A 169 -4.60 19.40 -3.65
N ASN A 170 -4.93 18.12 -3.66
CA ASN A 170 -4.03 17.05 -3.36
C ASN A 170 -3.96 16.06 -4.51
N TYR A 171 -2.75 15.56 -4.77
CA TYR A 171 -2.46 14.54 -5.75
C TYR A 171 -2.10 13.24 -5.04
N MET A 172 -2.78 12.17 -5.41
CA MET A 172 -2.51 10.81 -5.00
C MET A 172 -2.58 9.95 -6.28
N PRO A 173 -1.49 9.30 -6.70
CA PRO A 173 -1.51 8.44 -7.88
C PRO A 173 -2.54 7.33 -7.70
N GLY A 174 -3.53 7.28 -8.60
CA GLY A 174 -4.51 6.18 -8.68
C GLY A 174 -5.62 6.16 -7.62
N GLY A 175 -5.78 7.20 -6.79
CA GLY A 175 -6.92 7.32 -5.87
C GLY A 175 -6.99 6.27 -4.75
N VAL A 176 -5.88 5.63 -4.39
CA VAL A 176 -5.86 4.45 -3.51
C VAL A 176 -5.59 4.79 -2.04
N PHE A 177 -6.57 4.49 -1.19
CA PHE A 177 -6.42 4.53 0.27
C PHE A 177 -5.74 3.25 0.74
N ASN A 178 -4.48 3.40 1.08
CA ASN A 178 -3.72 2.35 1.74
C ASN A 178 -4.35 2.12 3.13
N GLY A 179 -5.03 1.00 3.36
CA GLY A 179 -5.40 0.57 4.70
C GLY A 179 -4.27 -0.29 5.24
N SER A 180 -3.54 0.20 6.25
CA SER A 180 -2.43 -0.44 6.95
C SER A 180 -1.10 -0.60 6.18
N VAL A 181 -0.12 0.22 6.54
CA VAL A 181 1.28 -0.20 6.47
C VAL A 181 1.61 -0.76 7.86
N GLN A 182 1.78 -2.07 7.95
CA GLN A 182 2.43 -2.70 9.09
C GLN A 182 3.96 -2.66 8.84
N PRO A 183 4.80 -2.43 9.86
CA PRO A 183 6.24 -2.62 9.73
C PRO A 183 6.59 -4.09 9.44
N PRO A 184 7.82 -4.39 8.96
CA PRO A 184 8.26 -5.77 8.74
C PRO A 184 8.14 -6.57 10.04
N LEU A 185 7.55 -7.76 9.92
CA LEU A 185 7.38 -8.71 11.02
C LEU A 185 8.72 -8.97 11.72
N SER A 186 8.85 -8.50 12.97
CA SER A 186 9.88 -8.96 13.89
C SER A 186 9.54 -10.33 14.51
N SER A 187 8.44 -10.96 14.10
CA SER A 187 8.15 -12.39 14.29
C SER A 187 6.97 -12.80 13.42
N LEU A 188 7.00 -14.03 12.88
CA LEU A 188 5.88 -14.65 12.17
C LEU A 188 4.59 -14.58 13.01
N PRO A 189 3.42 -14.32 12.41
CA PRO A 189 2.15 -14.55 13.08
C PRO A 189 2.11 -15.99 13.57
N SER A 190 1.96 -16.18 14.87
CA SER A 190 1.76 -17.51 15.44
C SER A 190 0.36 -17.99 15.05
N GLY A 191 0.31 -18.96 14.15
CA GLY A 191 -0.91 -19.60 13.62
C GLY A 191 -1.32 -18.97 12.28
N VAL A 192 -1.13 -19.58 11.11
CA VAL A 192 -0.94 -20.97 10.73
C VAL A 192 0.21 -21.01 9.72
N LEU A 193 1.35 -21.59 10.10
CA LEU A 193 2.22 -22.21 9.11
C LEU A 193 1.47 -23.46 8.64
N PRO A 194 1.20 -23.66 7.34
CA PRO A 194 0.97 -25.02 6.89
C PRO A 194 2.19 -25.82 7.31
N SER A 195 1.97 -26.92 8.02
CA SER A 195 3.04 -27.80 8.47
C SER A 195 3.96 -28.10 7.29
N PRO A 196 5.30 -28.13 7.49
CA PRO A 196 6.15 -28.66 6.45
C PRO A 196 5.60 -30.04 6.09
N PRO A 197 5.46 -30.34 4.80
CA PRO A 197 4.99 -31.64 4.40
C PRO A 197 5.89 -32.72 5.02
N PRO A 198 5.31 -33.82 5.52
CA PRO A 198 6.10 -34.89 6.11
C PRO A 198 7.18 -35.33 5.12
N ALA A 199 8.35 -35.71 5.63
CA ALA A 199 9.63 -35.97 4.94
C ALA A 199 9.60 -37.07 3.84
N ASN A 200 8.41 -37.42 3.38
CA ASN A 200 8.05 -38.48 2.47
C ASN A 200 7.00 -38.01 1.44
N TRP A 201 6.86 -36.70 1.19
CA TRP A 201 6.07 -36.17 0.07
C TRP A 201 6.74 -36.52 -1.27
N SER A 202 6.27 -37.59 -1.91
CA SER A 202 6.37 -37.81 -3.35
C SER A 202 5.19 -37.11 -4.00
N GLY A 203 5.45 -36.16 -4.91
CA GLY A 203 4.50 -35.15 -5.42
C GLY A 203 3.22 -35.66 -6.11
N ASN A 204 2.32 -36.34 -5.38
CA ASN A 204 1.08 -36.87 -5.94
C ASN A 204 -0.01 -37.13 -4.88
N ASP A 205 -0.30 -36.16 -4.00
CA ASP A 205 -1.46 -36.25 -3.09
C ASP A 205 -2.47 -35.13 -3.41
N THR A 206 -3.68 -35.53 -3.80
CA THR A 206 -4.71 -34.75 -4.51
C THR A 206 -5.94 -34.46 -3.64
N THR A 207 -5.78 -34.09 -2.36
CA THR A 207 -6.92 -33.99 -1.41
C THR A 207 -7.34 -32.57 -1.02
N ALA A 208 -6.75 -31.52 -1.60
CA ALA A 208 -7.40 -30.22 -1.78
C ALA A 208 -7.62 -30.01 -3.27
N SER A 209 -8.86 -29.83 -3.73
CA SER A 209 -9.14 -29.58 -5.15
C SER A 209 -8.41 -28.30 -5.59
N LEU A 210 -7.34 -28.46 -6.36
CA LEU A 210 -6.56 -27.33 -6.87
C LEU A 210 -7.50 -26.39 -7.66
N PRO A 211 -7.35 -25.07 -7.52
CA PRO A 211 -8.06 -24.13 -8.39
C PRO A 211 -7.76 -24.48 -9.85
N ALA A 212 -8.81 -24.44 -10.67
CA ALA A 212 -8.75 -24.95 -12.03
C ALA A 212 -7.58 -24.29 -12.80
N GLY A 213 -6.59 -25.09 -13.19
CA GLY A 213 -5.47 -24.64 -14.01
C GLY A 213 -4.19 -24.28 -13.28
N ALA A 214 -4.17 -24.40 -11.95
CA ALA A 214 -2.95 -24.17 -11.19
C ALA A 214 -1.96 -25.31 -11.41
N ILE A 215 -0.72 -24.96 -11.70
CA ILE A 215 0.43 -25.87 -11.62
C ILE A 215 1.31 -25.34 -10.48
N PHE A 216 1.70 -26.21 -9.55
CA PHE A 216 2.57 -25.83 -8.44
C PHE A 216 4.00 -26.30 -8.69
N ASN A 217 4.95 -25.36 -8.64
CA ASN A 217 6.37 -25.64 -8.74
C ASN A 217 7.02 -25.49 -7.36
N ILE A 218 7.60 -26.57 -6.83
CA ILE A 218 8.42 -26.51 -5.62
C ILE A 218 9.78 -25.94 -6.00
N THR A 219 10.15 -24.81 -5.40
CA THR A 219 11.43 -24.14 -5.65
C THR A 219 12.44 -24.43 -4.55
N SER A 220 13.72 -24.20 -4.85
CA SER A 220 14.85 -24.50 -3.94
C SER A 220 14.81 -23.75 -2.61
N ASN A 221 14.03 -22.67 -2.52
CA ASN A 221 13.78 -21.89 -1.30
C ASN A 221 12.67 -22.46 -0.40
N GLY A 222 12.06 -23.59 -0.75
CA GLY A 222 11.04 -24.26 0.07
C GLY A 222 9.62 -23.71 -0.07
N CYS A 223 9.41 -22.66 -0.88
CA CYS A 223 8.08 -22.17 -1.24
C CYS A 223 7.50 -23.00 -2.40
N SER A 224 6.17 -23.19 -2.42
CA SER A 224 5.47 -23.85 -3.53
C SER A 224 4.67 -22.81 -4.31
N TRP A 225 5.14 -22.44 -5.49
CA TRP A 225 4.55 -21.34 -6.26
C TRP A 225 3.53 -21.84 -7.27
N ALA A 226 2.32 -21.30 -7.20
CA ALA A 226 1.30 -21.53 -8.20
C ALA A 226 1.63 -20.79 -9.50
N ALA A 227 1.32 -21.43 -10.63
CA ALA A 227 1.51 -20.91 -11.96
C ALA A 227 0.18 -20.93 -12.74
N TYR A 228 -0.14 -19.81 -13.38
CA TYR A 228 -1.24 -19.66 -14.31
C TYR A 228 -0.76 -18.94 -15.58
N LYS A 229 -1.41 -19.21 -16.71
CA LYS A 229 -1.23 -18.45 -17.95
C LYS A 229 -2.39 -17.49 -18.15
N GLN A 230 -2.11 -16.22 -18.44
CA GLN A 230 -3.16 -15.22 -18.71
C GLN A 230 -3.94 -15.54 -20.00
N CYS A 231 -3.32 -16.28 -20.92
CA CYS A 231 -3.92 -16.71 -22.18
C CYS A 231 -4.50 -18.15 -22.15
N ASP A 232 -4.75 -18.69 -20.97
CA ASP A 232 -5.51 -19.94 -20.85
C ASP A 232 -6.93 -19.77 -21.41
N SER A 233 -7.39 -20.72 -22.22
CA SER A 233 -8.67 -20.62 -22.94
C SER A 233 -9.90 -20.44 -22.05
N ARG A 234 -9.82 -20.82 -20.77
CA ARG A 234 -10.91 -20.65 -19.81
C ARG A 234 -11.23 -19.18 -19.49
N TRP A 235 -10.24 -18.29 -19.59
CA TRP A 235 -10.39 -16.88 -19.21
C TRP A 235 -9.73 -15.88 -20.16
N ALA A 236 -8.95 -16.35 -21.15
CA ALA A 236 -8.20 -15.51 -22.08
C ALA A 236 -9.03 -14.40 -22.74
N ASN A 237 -10.30 -14.68 -23.02
CA ASN A 237 -11.22 -13.78 -23.71
C ASN A 237 -12.09 -12.94 -22.77
N GLU A 238 -11.97 -13.09 -21.45
CA GLU A 238 -12.68 -12.24 -20.51
C GLU A 238 -12.12 -10.82 -20.56
N PRO A 239 -12.97 -9.77 -20.54
CA PRO A 239 -12.52 -8.40 -20.38
C PRO A 239 -11.69 -8.23 -19.10
N LEU A 240 -10.57 -7.49 -19.20
CA LEU A 240 -9.75 -7.16 -18.02
C LEU A 240 -10.35 -5.91 -17.35
N GLY A 241 -10.69 -6.02 -16.07
CA GLY A 241 -11.41 -4.95 -15.38
C GLY A 241 -12.70 -4.57 -16.12
N THR A 242 -12.91 -3.27 -16.31
CA THR A 242 -14.02 -2.73 -17.11
C THR A 242 -13.61 -2.32 -18.53
N SER A 243 -12.43 -2.75 -18.99
CA SER A 243 -11.90 -2.39 -20.31
C SER A 243 -12.79 -2.95 -21.43
N THR A 244 -13.07 -2.13 -22.45
CA THR A 244 -13.80 -2.55 -23.65
C THR A 244 -12.91 -3.13 -24.73
N SER A 245 -11.57 -3.06 -24.57
CA SER A 245 -10.60 -3.45 -25.60
C SER A 245 -9.51 -4.40 -25.12
N ASN A 246 -9.25 -4.47 -23.81
CA ASN A 246 -8.29 -5.40 -23.24
C ASN A 246 -9.00 -6.59 -22.61
N THR A 247 -8.45 -7.77 -22.89
CA THR A 247 -8.82 -9.02 -22.23
C THR A 247 -7.72 -9.45 -21.27
N ILE A 248 -8.01 -10.46 -20.43
CA ILE A 248 -7.00 -11.09 -19.57
C ILE A 248 -5.81 -11.57 -20.39
N CYS A 249 -6.02 -12.18 -21.56
CA CYS A 249 -4.89 -12.60 -22.40
C CYS A 249 -4.08 -11.41 -22.93
N ARG A 250 -4.74 -10.33 -23.35
CA ARG A 250 -4.07 -9.18 -23.98
C ARG A 250 -3.24 -8.35 -23.00
N ALA A 251 -3.68 -8.19 -21.75
CA ALA A 251 -3.07 -7.26 -20.80
C ALA A 251 -3.06 -7.71 -19.33
N GLY A 252 -3.44 -8.96 -19.03
CA GLY A 252 -3.68 -9.43 -17.65
C GLY A 252 -2.45 -9.89 -16.87
N CYS A 253 -1.24 -9.51 -17.25
CA CYS A 253 0.00 -10.06 -16.68
C CYS A 253 0.18 -9.74 -15.19
N ALA A 254 -0.08 -8.49 -14.78
CA ALA A 254 -0.01 -8.07 -13.38
C ALA A 254 -1.06 -8.81 -12.53
N MET A 255 -2.34 -8.79 -12.95
CA MET A 255 -3.42 -9.48 -12.24
C MET A 255 -3.18 -10.99 -12.14
N SER A 256 -2.75 -11.64 -13.23
CA SER A 256 -2.46 -13.07 -13.21
C SER A 256 -1.29 -13.40 -12.27
N SER A 257 -0.30 -12.53 -12.16
CA SER A 257 0.80 -12.68 -11.20
C SER A 257 0.33 -12.54 -9.75
N VAL A 258 -0.62 -11.66 -9.47
CA VAL A 258 -1.28 -11.59 -8.15
C VAL A 258 -2.11 -12.84 -7.89
N ALA A 259 -2.88 -13.34 -8.85
CA ALA A 259 -3.63 -14.60 -8.72
C ALA A 259 -2.72 -15.79 -8.37
N MET A 260 -1.56 -15.88 -9.03
CA MET A 260 -0.51 -16.87 -8.71
C MET A 260 0.00 -16.74 -7.27
N TYR A 261 0.27 -15.52 -6.82
CA TYR A 261 0.72 -15.29 -5.44
C TYR A 261 -0.38 -15.63 -4.42
N LEU A 262 -1.61 -15.17 -4.61
CA LEU A 262 -2.74 -15.48 -3.71
C LEU A 262 -2.98 -17.00 -3.63
N THR A 263 -2.87 -17.70 -4.76
CA THR A 263 -2.95 -19.16 -4.79
C THR A 263 -1.80 -19.82 -4.02
N THR A 264 -0.59 -19.28 -4.12
CA THR A 264 0.56 -19.72 -3.32
C THR A 264 0.31 -19.53 -1.81
N ARG A 265 -0.46 -18.52 -1.43
CA ARG A 265 -0.87 -18.25 -0.04
C ARG A 265 -2.08 -19.10 0.42
N GLY A 266 -2.57 -20.01 -0.42
CA GLY A 266 -3.64 -20.95 -0.08
C GLY A 266 -5.05 -20.47 -0.45
N HIS A 267 -5.18 -19.35 -1.17
CA HIS A 267 -6.48 -18.90 -1.66
C HIS A 267 -6.81 -19.54 -3.02
N SER A 268 -8.04 -20.00 -3.21
CA SER A 268 -8.49 -20.48 -4.52
C SER A 268 -8.82 -19.30 -5.44
N MET A 269 -7.79 -18.71 -6.06
CA MET A 269 -7.90 -17.52 -6.91
C MET A 269 -7.18 -17.72 -8.24
N ASN A 270 -7.89 -18.25 -9.24
CA ASN A 270 -7.43 -18.23 -10.63
C ASN A 270 -7.63 -16.84 -11.28
N PRO A 271 -7.06 -16.57 -12.48
CA PRO A 271 -7.19 -15.26 -13.12
C PRO A 271 -8.63 -14.78 -13.37
N SER A 272 -9.56 -15.69 -13.70
CA SER A 272 -10.98 -15.32 -13.87
C SER A 272 -11.62 -14.92 -12.55
N GLU A 273 -11.39 -15.72 -11.50
CA GLU A 273 -11.93 -15.49 -10.16
C GLU A 273 -11.42 -14.16 -9.59
N LEU A 274 -10.11 -13.91 -9.69
CA LEU A 274 -9.52 -12.67 -9.21
C LEU A 274 -10.00 -11.46 -10.04
N ASN A 275 -10.06 -11.56 -11.37
CA ASN A 275 -10.54 -10.47 -12.22
C ASN A 275 -12.00 -10.08 -11.89
N LYS A 276 -12.87 -11.08 -11.66
CA LYS A 276 -14.26 -10.84 -11.24
C LYS A 276 -14.33 -10.22 -9.85
N TRP A 277 -13.51 -10.71 -8.91
CA TRP A 277 -13.45 -10.16 -7.56
C TRP A 277 -12.99 -8.70 -7.57
N LEU A 278 -11.90 -8.38 -8.27
CA LEU A 278 -11.37 -7.02 -8.40
C LEU A 278 -12.39 -6.06 -9.01
N ASN A 279 -13.12 -6.48 -10.05
CA ASN A 279 -14.21 -5.69 -10.64
C ASN A 279 -15.29 -5.31 -9.62
N ALA A 280 -15.64 -6.23 -8.72
CA ALA A 280 -16.66 -5.99 -7.69
C ALA A 280 -16.16 -5.16 -6.49
N HIS A 281 -14.84 -5.01 -6.31
CA HIS A 281 -14.23 -4.46 -5.09
C HIS A 281 -13.29 -3.27 -5.37
N GLY A 282 -13.46 -2.58 -6.51
CA GLY A 282 -12.63 -1.40 -6.83
C GLY A 282 -11.16 -1.74 -7.08
N GLY A 283 -10.87 -2.97 -7.51
CA GLY A 283 -9.54 -3.48 -7.77
C GLY A 283 -8.88 -2.97 -9.07
N TYR A 284 -9.57 -2.10 -9.81
CA TYR A 284 -9.07 -1.49 -11.04
C TYR A 284 -9.31 0.02 -11.07
N ALA A 285 -8.29 0.75 -11.52
CA ALA A 285 -8.34 2.17 -11.89
C ALA A 285 -8.26 2.31 -13.41
N GLN A 286 -8.80 3.40 -13.97
CA GLN A 286 -8.74 3.70 -15.41
C GLN A 286 -9.14 2.50 -16.30
N SER A 287 -10.19 1.79 -15.89
CA SER A 287 -10.72 0.56 -16.49
C SER A 287 -9.96 -0.73 -16.17
N ASP A 288 -8.63 -0.79 -16.35
CA ASP A 288 -7.87 -2.04 -16.24
C ASP A 288 -6.50 -1.94 -15.53
N LEU A 289 -6.15 -0.77 -14.98
CA LEU A 289 -4.95 -0.64 -14.17
C LEU A 289 -5.18 -1.26 -12.79
N LEU A 290 -4.39 -2.29 -12.47
CA LEU A 290 -4.51 -3.00 -11.19
C LEU A 290 -4.25 -2.06 -10.00
N VAL A 291 -5.20 -2.03 -9.06
CA VAL A 291 -5.00 -1.47 -7.73
C VAL A 291 -4.36 -2.56 -6.86
N TRP A 292 -3.04 -2.52 -6.74
CA TRP A 292 -2.24 -3.60 -6.13
C TRP A 292 -2.70 -3.97 -4.71
N SER A 293 -2.91 -2.99 -3.83
CA SER A 293 -3.34 -3.24 -2.46
C SER A 293 -4.81 -3.68 -2.32
N ALA A 294 -5.60 -3.75 -3.40
CA ALA A 294 -7.01 -4.11 -3.30
C ALA A 294 -7.24 -5.50 -2.71
N VAL A 295 -6.26 -6.40 -2.84
CA VAL A 295 -6.33 -7.78 -2.36
C VAL A 295 -5.94 -7.93 -0.88
N ASP A 296 -5.32 -6.93 -0.27
CA ASP A 296 -4.65 -7.07 1.02
C ASP A 296 -5.58 -7.56 2.13
N SER A 297 -6.64 -6.79 2.39
CA SER A 297 -7.59 -7.08 3.47
C SER A 297 -8.40 -8.38 3.27
N ALA A 298 -8.71 -8.70 2.02
CA ALA A 298 -9.57 -9.84 1.68
C ALA A 298 -8.81 -11.17 1.71
N PHE A 299 -7.50 -11.12 1.43
CA PHE A 299 -6.67 -12.31 1.28
C PHE A 299 -5.51 -12.37 2.28
N GLY A 300 -5.49 -11.49 3.29
CA GLY A 300 -4.48 -11.54 4.35
C GLY A 300 -3.04 -11.42 3.83
N VAL A 301 -2.86 -10.63 2.77
CA VAL A 301 -1.54 -10.26 2.21
C VAL A 301 -1.31 -8.77 2.43
N SER A 302 -0.07 -8.30 2.29
CA SER A 302 0.22 -6.87 2.47
C SER A 302 1.12 -6.33 1.35
N TYR A 303 0.56 -5.47 0.50
CA TYR A 303 1.29 -4.78 -0.56
C TYR A 303 2.18 -3.67 0.01
N GLN A 304 3.47 -3.74 -0.29
CA GLN A 304 4.50 -2.83 0.22
C GLN A 304 4.81 -1.67 -0.72
N GLY A 305 4.15 -1.61 -1.87
CA GLY A 305 4.46 -0.64 -2.91
C GLY A 305 5.34 -1.19 -4.03
N GLN A 306 5.67 -0.28 -4.95
CA GLN A 306 6.53 -0.53 -6.08
C GLN A 306 7.93 0.04 -5.79
N GLN A 307 8.95 -0.79 -5.95
CA GLN A 307 10.33 -0.45 -5.71
C GLN A 307 11.12 -0.48 -7.03
N THR A 308 12.05 0.46 -7.19
CA THR A 308 13.05 0.48 -8.26
C THR A 308 14.42 0.25 -7.66
N SER A 309 15.37 -0.28 -8.46
CA SER A 309 16.76 -0.46 -8.02
C SER A 309 16.95 -1.37 -6.79
N VAL A 310 16.11 -2.39 -6.64
CA VAL A 310 16.26 -3.42 -5.59
C VAL A 310 17.44 -4.32 -5.94
N ASP A 311 18.39 -4.52 -5.04
CA ASP A 311 19.55 -5.37 -5.31
C ASP A 311 19.22 -6.88 -5.27
N VAL A 312 20.10 -7.69 -5.87
CA VAL A 312 19.95 -9.15 -6.01
C VAL A 312 19.89 -9.87 -4.66
N GLU A 313 20.58 -9.38 -3.63
CA GLU A 313 20.58 -9.98 -2.29
C GLU A 313 19.23 -9.78 -1.59
N THR A 314 18.66 -8.58 -1.72
CA THR A 314 17.35 -8.23 -1.19
C THR A 314 16.24 -9.08 -1.81
N LEU A 315 16.28 -9.30 -3.13
CA LEU A 315 15.33 -10.18 -3.81
C LEU A 315 15.45 -11.64 -3.34
N GLN A 316 16.67 -12.14 -3.15
CA GLN A 316 16.92 -13.47 -2.60
C GLN A 316 16.35 -13.65 -1.19
N LYS A 317 16.55 -12.65 -0.31
CA LYS A 317 15.99 -12.67 1.06
C LYS A 317 14.46 -12.70 1.04
N GLY A 318 13.84 -11.87 0.20
CA GLY A 318 12.38 -11.86 0.06
C GLY A 318 11.83 -13.18 -0.48
N LEU A 319 12.47 -13.77 -1.48
CA LEU A 319 12.09 -15.09 -2.01
C LEU A 319 12.26 -16.20 -0.96
N SER A 320 13.27 -16.12 -0.11
CA SER A 320 13.48 -17.08 0.99
C SER A 320 12.42 -16.97 2.09
N ALA A 321 11.78 -15.80 2.20
CA ALA A 321 10.64 -15.55 3.10
C ALA A 321 9.28 -15.79 2.42
N CYS A 322 9.25 -16.33 1.20
CA CYS A 322 8.04 -16.50 0.38
C CYS A 322 7.24 -15.20 0.15
N HIS A 323 7.90 -14.04 0.10
CA HIS A 323 7.27 -12.78 -0.28
C HIS A 323 6.82 -12.82 -1.74
N GLY A 324 5.66 -12.23 -2.03
CA GLY A 324 5.16 -12.09 -3.40
C GLY A 324 5.92 -10.98 -4.12
N ILE A 325 6.94 -11.34 -4.90
CA ILE A 325 7.74 -10.37 -5.65
C ILE A 325 7.36 -10.46 -7.13
N ILE A 326 6.71 -9.42 -7.65
CA ILE A 326 6.26 -9.37 -9.05
C ILE A 326 7.12 -8.33 -9.78
N ALA A 327 7.99 -8.78 -10.68
CA ALA A 327 8.89 -7.89 -11.41
C ALA A 327 8.25 -7.40 -12.71
N ASN A 328 8.55 -6.15 -13.03
CA ASN A 328 8.22 -5.50 -14.28
C ASN A 328 9.40 -5.64 -15.24
N VAL A 329 9.17 -6.29 -16.37
CA VAL A 329 10.16 -6.68 -17.37
C VAL A 329 9.78 -6.10 -18.74
N HIS A 330 10.59 -6.37 -19.78
CA HIS A 330 10.37 -5.86 -21.15
C HIS A 330 10.24 -4.34 -21.19
N ASN A 331 11.17 -3.63 -20.54
CA ASN A 331 11.16 -2.16 -20.42
C ASN A 331 9.86 -1.61 -19.83
N GLY A 332 9.23 -2.40 -18.97
CA GLY A 332 8.04 -2.05 -18.21
C GLY A 332 6.71 -2.47 -18.83
N ALA A 333 6.73 -3.12 -19.99
CA ALA A 333 5.52 -3.57 -20.67
C ALA A 333 4.87 -4.82 -20.07
N HIS A 334 5.59 -5.60 -19.24
CA HIS A 334 5.12 -6.90 -18.78
C HIS A 334 5.43 -7.17 -17.30
N TRP A 335 4.64 -8.03 -16.65
CA TRP A 335 4.78 -8.37 -15.23
C TRP A 335 4.86 -9.88 -15.03
N VAL A 336 5.78 -10.32 -14.17
CA VAL A 336 6.06 -11.74 -13.90
C VAL A 336 6.26 -11.98 -12.40
N LEU A 337 5.81 -13.12 -11.88
CA LEU A 337 6.02 -13.49 -10.48
C LEU A 337 7.39 -14.17 -10.33
N LEU A 338 8.25 -13.66 -9.46
CA LEU A 338 9.53 -14.29 -9.12
C LEU A 338 9.29 -15.47 -8.19
N THR A 339 10.00 -16.56 -8.44
CA THR A 339 9.81 -17.83 -7.70
C THR A 339 11.09 -18.37 -7.09
N GLY A 340 12.27 -17.94 -7.56
CA GLY A 340 13.54 -18.37 -6.99
C GLY A 340 14.73 -17.67 -7.63
N TYR A 341 15.90 -17.80 -7.00
CA TYR A 341 17.16 -17.34 -7.57
C TYR A 341 17.82 -18.47 -8.37
N ALA A 342 18.27 -18.15 -9.59
CA ALA A 342 18.83 -19.11 -10.53
C ALA A 342 20.37 -19.07 -10.60
N GLY A 343 21.01 -18.14 -9.89
CA GLY A 343 22.44 -17.84 -10.03
C GLY A 343 22.72 -16.82 -11.13
N ASN A 344 23.93 -16.26 -11.14
CA ASN A 344 24.39 -15.29 -12.15
C ASN A 344 23.45 -14.09 -12.36
N ASP A 345 22.91 -13.55 -11.26
CA ASP A 345 21.93 -12.45 -11.26
C ASP A 345 20.66 -12.75 -12.07
N GLU A 346 20.32 -14.03 -12.29
CA GLU A 346 19.06 -14.46 -12.89
C GLU A 346 18.07 -14.98 -11.84
N PHE A 347 16.78 -14.81 -12.13
CA PHE A 347 15.69 -15.29 -11.29
C PHE A 347 14.74 -16.19 -12.08
N TYR A 348 14.33 -17.28 -11.45
CA TYR A 348 13.20 -18.08 -11.93
C TYR A 348 11.91 -17.29 -11.79
N VAL A 349 11.03 -17.41 -12.78
CA VAL A 349 9.74 -16.73 -12.81
C VAL A 349 8.61 -17.66 -13.23
N ASN A 350 7.41 -17.37 -12.73
CA ASN A 350 6.17 -17.76 -13.38
C ASN A 350 5.70 -16.59 -14.26
N ASP A 351 6.01 -16.67 -15.56
CA ASP A 351 5.58 -15.68 -16.55
C ASP A 351 4.15 -16.02 -17.05
N PRO A 352 3.14 -15.16 -16.84
CA PRO A 352 1.77 -15.45 -17.27
C PRO A 352 1.55 -15.31 -18.78
N GLY A 353 2.36 -14.51 -19.48
CA GLY A 353 2.16 -14.16 -20.89
C GLY A 353 3.05 -14.94 -21.85
N PHE A 354 4.24 -15.34 -21.41
CA PHE A 354 5.26 -16.00 -22.24
C PHE A 354 5.66 -17.36 -21.67
N SER A 355 6.43 -18.13 -22.44
CA SER A 355 7.03 -19.39 -21.96
C SER A 355 8.40 -19.18 -21.29
N THR A 356 8.79 -17.92 -21.09
CA THR A 356 10.03 -17.54 -20.40
C THR A 356 10.00 -18.01 -18.95
N THR A 357 11.05 -18.68 -18.52
CA THR A 357 11.17 -19.24 -17.16
C THR A 357 12.20 -18.53 -16.30
N LYS A 358 12.99 -17.63 -16.89
CA LYS A 358 14.01 -16.82 -16.21
C LYS A 358 14.13 -15.44 -16.83
N TYR A 359 14.47 -14.46 -16.02
CA TYR A 359 14.95 -13.14 -16.47
C TYR A 359 16.20 -12.76 -15.67
N ALA A 360 17.10 -12.03 -16.31
CA ALA A 360 18.20 -11.38 -15.61
C ALA A 360 17.68 -10.19 -14.78
N HIS A 361 18.32 -9.92 -13.66
CA HIS A 361 18.02 -8.77 -12.79
C HIS A 361 18.05 -7.45 -13.56
N SER A 362 18.98 -7.31 -14.51
CA SER A 362 19.11 -6.13 -15.37
C SER A 362 17.92 -5.87 -16.29
N GLU A 363 17.05 -6.87 -16.52
CA GLU A 363 15.83 -6.73 -17.31
C GLU A 363 14.63 -6.26 -16.45
N MET A 364 14.79 -6.22 -15.13
CA MET A 364 13.74 -5.91 -14.17
C MET A 364 13.80 -4.44 -13.77
N VAL A 365 12.85 -3.65 -14.26
CA VAL A 365 12.86 -2.19 -14.08
C VAL A 365 12.10 -1.74 -12.82
N ARG A 366 11.27 -2.61 -12.25
CA ARG A 366 10.44 -2.32 -11.08
C ARG A 366 9.95 -3.61 -10.41
N PHE A 367 9.65 -3.56 -9.13
CA PHE A 367 9.15 -4.69 -8.35
C PHE A 367 7.93 -4.28 -7.54
N ALA A 368 6.80 -4.96 -7.73
CA ALA A 368 5.64 -4.88 -6.84
C ALA A 368 5.78 -5.97 -5.77
N VAL A 369 5.78 -5.58 -4.50
CA VAL A 369 6.14 -6.49 -3.39
C VAL A 369 4.94 -6.70 -2.47
N TYR A 370 4.66 -7.96 -2.15
CA TYR A 370 3.73 -8.38 -1.12
C TYR A 370 4.46 -9.18 -0.04
N HIS A 371 4.00 -9.05 1.20
CA HIS A 371 4.41 -9.89 2.32
C HIS A 371 3.32 -10.89 2.67
#